data_AF-A0A2V7VDQ2-F1
#
_entry.id   AF-A0A2V7VDQ2-F1
#
_cell.length_a   1.000
_cell.length_b   1.000
_cell.length_c   1.000
_cell.angle_alpha   90.00
_cell.angle_beta   90.00
_cell.angle_gamma   90.00
#
_symmetry.space_group_name_H-M   'P 1'
#
loop_
_entity.id
_entity.type
_entity.pdbx_description
1 polymer ?
#
loop_
_entity_poly.entity_id
_entity_poly.type
_entity_poly.pdbx_seq_one_letter_code
_entity_poly.pdbx_strand_id
1 'polypeptide(L)'
;FYALARRATAGERAAVLASVLLLCDGVYLVQSRIAMTNIFAVLFQVAAALFILRAALRPRLSAPDMALAGVFLGLALSTRWTSLWAAGYLGLVLLAVRRLRLIKPRELSLTLLAFVVLPAGIYVLSYWPWMAQGHSLSELLPLQKAIWRYHADLR
;
A
#
# COMPACT_ATOMS: atom_id res chain seq x y z
N PHE A 1 7.22 -5.67 9.90
CA PHE A 1 7.04 -7.09 9.51
C PHE A 1 6.62 -7.98 10.69
N TYR A 2 7.39 -8.07 11.78
CA TYR A 2 7.04 -8.88 12.96
C TYR A 2 5.59 -8.73 13.44
N ALA A 3 5.10 -7.49 13.62
CA ALA A 3 3.73 -7.25 14.06
C ALA A 3 2.64 -7.76 13.09
N LEU A 4 2.95 -7.77 11.78
CA LEU A 4 2.09 -8.37 10.76
C LEU A 4 2.13 -9.90 10.86
N ALA A 5 3.33 -10.46 10.92
CA ALA A 5 3.54 -11.90 11.05
C ALA A 5 2.85 -12.47 12.30
N ARG A 6 2.95 -11.79 13.44
CA ARG A 6 2.28 -12.18 14.71
C ARG A 6 0.76 -12.24 14.62
N ARG A 7 0.16 -11.53 13.66
CA ARG A 7 -1.30 -11.56 13.43
C ARG A 7 -1.70 -12.57 12.36
N ALA A 8 -0.78 -12.91 11.46
CA ALA A 8 -1.03 -13.86 10.37
C ALA A 8 -0.71 -15.31 10.76
N THR A 9 0.20 -15.53 11.70
CA THR A 9 0.63 -16.87 12.16
C THR A 9 -0.01 -17.24 13.50
N ALA A 10 -0.05 -18.55 13.78
CA ALA A 10 -0.67 -19.10 14.99
C ALA A 10 0.16 -18.89 16.28
N GLY A 11 1.41 -18.44 16.20
CA GLY A 11 2.29 -18.36 17.38
C GLY A 11 3.43 -17.36 17.26
N GLU A 12 3.88 -16.86 18.41
CA GLU A 12 4.96 -15.86 18.51
C GLU A 12 6.28 -16.37 17.93
N ARG A 13 6.64 -17.62 18.21
CA ARG A 13 7.87 -18.25 17.68
C ARG A 13 7.90 -18.24 16.15
N ALA A 14 6.76 -18.49 15.51
CA ALA A 14 6.66 -18.45 14.06
C ALA A 14 6.84 -17.02 13.51
N ALA A 15 6.32 -16.00 14.21
CA ALA A 15 6.51 -14.60 13.82
C ALA A 15 7.96 -14.12 14.01
N VAL A 16 8.63 -14.55 15.08
CA VAL A 16 10.07 -14.31 15.28
C VAL A 16 10.87 -14.98 14.19
N LEU A 17 10.65 -16.28 13.95
CA LEU A 17 11.35 -17.02 12.90
C LEU A 17 11.18 -16.38 11.52
N ALA A 18 9.94 -16.02 11.14
CA ALA A 18 9.70 -15.34 9.87
C ALA A 18 10.45 -14.00 9.77
N SER A 19 10.54 -13.25 10.88
CA SER A 19 11.26 -11.97 10.90
C SER A 19 12.76 -12.15 10.81
N VAL A 20 13.32 -13.20 11.45
CA VAL A 20 14.72 -13.58 11.33
C VAL A 20 15.03 -14.01 9.89
N LEU A 21 14.18 -14.83 9.28
CA LEU A 21 14.36 -15.25 7.89
C LEU A 21 14.36 -14.06 6.91
N LEU A 22 13.50 -13.06 7.13
CA LEU A 22 13.53 -11.81 6.35
C LEU A 22 14.84 -11.03 6.55
N LEU A 23 15.39 -11.00 7.77
CA LEU A 23 16.68 -10.35 8.03
C LEU A 23 17.85 -11.08 7.37
N CYS A 24 17.73 -12.40 7.18
CA CYS A 24 18.71 -13.21 6.46
C CYS A 24 18.57 -13.13 4.92
N ASP A 25 17.55 -12.44 4.39
CA ASP A 25 17.39 -12.24 2.95
C ASP A 25 18.42 -11.22 2.43
N GLY A 26 19.39 -11.72 1.65
CA GLY A 26 20.43 -10.91 1.03
C GLY A 26 19.88 -9.84 0.07
N VAL A 27 18.77 -10.11 -0.63
CA VAL A 27 18.16 -9.13 -1.54
C VAL A 27 17.59 -7.95 -0.73
N TYR A 28 16.93 -8.26 0.39
CA TYR A 28 16.40 -7.25 1.30
C TYR A 28 17.53 -6.38 1.90
N LEU A 29 18.63 -7.00 2.32
CA LEU A 29 19.81 -6.28 2.85
C LEU A 29 20.51 -5.42 1.79
N VAL A 30 20.67 -5.92 0.57
CA VAL A 30 21.33 -5.16 -0.51
C VAL A 30 20.47 -3.97 -0.94
N GLN A 31 19.17 -4.20 -1.17
CA GLN A 31 18.26 -3.12 -1.60
C GLN A 31 18.09 -2.04 -0.54
N SER A 32 18.11 -2.40 0.74
CA SER A 32 18.04 -1.42 1.84
C SER A 32 19.32 -0.57 1.94
N ARG A 33 20.50 -1.16 1.77
CA ARG A 33 21.78 -0.41 1.80
C ARG A 33 21.96 0.57 0.64
N ILE A 34 21.44 0.24 -0.54
CA ILE A 34 21.52 1.08 -1.74
C ILE A 34 20.36 2.10 -1.78
N ALA A 35 19.49 2.12 -0.76
CA ALA A 35 18.32 3.00 -0.68
C ALA A 35 17.42 2.94 -1.93
N MET A 36 17.23 1.74 -2.48
CA MET A 36 16.43 1.55 -3.68
C MET A 36 14.95 1.79 -3.39
N THR A 37 14.21 2.39 -4.32
CA THR A 37 12.77 2.70 -4.19
C THR A 37 11.91 1.49 -3.78
N ASN A 38 12.34 0.28 -4.13
CA ASN A 38 11.69 -0.98 -3.77
C ASN A 38 11.55 -1.19 -2.26
N ILE A 39 12.56 -0.81 -1.48
CA ILE A 39 12.54 -1.04 -0.03
C ILE A 39 11.47 -0.20 0.66
N PHE A 40 11.30 1.04 0.20
CA PHE A 40 10.25 1.95 0.69
C PHE A 40 8.86 1.46 0.29
N ALA A 41 8.70 1.01 -0.96
CA ALA A 41 7.43 0.42 -1.42
C ALA A 41 7.03 -0.79 -0.56
N VAL A 42 7.95 -1.73 -0.30
CA VAL A 42 7.69 -2.90 0.53
C VAL A 42 7.35 -2.51 1.98
N LEU A 43 8.06 -1.55 2.56
CA LEU A 43 7.77 -1.03 3.90
C LEU A 43 6.32 -0.53 4.00
N PHE A 44 5.90 0.30 3.05
CA PHE A 44 4.56 0.87 3.02
C PHE A 44 3.48 -0.21 2.76
N GLN A 45 3.74 -1.16 1.86
CA GLN A 45 2.84 -2.30 1.63
C GLN A 45 2.64 -3.15 2.89
N VAL A 46 3.71 -3.47 3.62
CA VAL A 46 3.65 -4.23 4.87
C VAL A 46 2.92 -3.45 5.98
N ALA A 47 3.12 -2.13 6.06
CA ALA A 47 2.40 -1.26 6.98
C ALA A 47 0.89 -1.23 6.65
N ALA A 48 0.53 -1.03 5.38
CA ALA A 48 -0.85 -1.08 4.92
C ALA A 48 -1.52 -2.43 5.27
N ALA A 49 -0.83 -3.55 5.00
CA ALA A 49 -1.31 -4.88 5.33
C ALA A 49 -1.60 -5.04 6.84
N LEU A 50 -0.72 -4.52 7.69
CA LEU A 50 -0.89 -4.56 9.14
C LEU A 50 -2.16 -3.81 9.58
N PHE A 51 -2.38 -2.60 9.09
CA PHE A 51 -3.55 -1.81 9.46
C PHE A 51 -4.84 -2.39 8.89
N ILE A 52 -4.81 -2.93 7.67
CA ILE A 52 -5.97 -3.60 7.06
C ILE A 52 -6.38 -4.83 7.87
N LEU A 53 -5.43 -5.70 8.21
CA LEU A 53 -5.73 -6.86 9.06
C LEU A 53 -6.19 -6.42 10.45
N ARG A 54 -5.59 -5.39 11.04
CA ARG A 54 -6.02 -4.85 12.34
C ARG A 54 -7.46 -4.33 12.30
N ALA A 55 -7.83 -3.62 11.23
CA ALA A 55 -9.21 -3.15 11.02
C ALA A 55 -10.16 -4.32 10.74
N ALA A 56 -9.74 -5.29 9.94
CA ALA A 56 -10.57 -6.41 9.49
C ALA A 56 -10.94 -7.37 10.62
N LEU A 57 -10.04 -7.58 11.60
CA LEU A 57 -10.25 -8.49 12.72
C LEU A 57 -11.13 -7.91 13.85
N ARG A 58 -11.40 -6.60 13.86
CA ARG A 58 -12.28 -5.98 14.87
C ARG A 58 -13.77 -6.27 14.57
N PRO A 59 -14.70 -6.18 15.52
CA PRO A 59 -16.13 -6.34 15.22
C PRO A 59 -16.66 -5.35 14.16
N ARG A 60 -16.16 -4.11 14.19
CA ARG A 60 -16.49 -3.03 13.22
C ARG A 60 -15.21 -2.52 12.56
N LEU A 61 -15.31 -2.05 11.30
CA LEU A 61 -14.19 -1.38 10.63
C LEU A 61 -13.75 -0.15 11.44
N SER A 62 -12.46 -0.13 11.76
CA SER A 62 -11.83 0.94 12.53
C SER A 62 -11.42 2.06 11.58
N ALA A 63 -12.06 3.22 11.70
CA ALA A 63 -11.76 4.39 10.88
C ALA A 63 -10.27 4.82 10.92
N PRO A 64 -9.60 4.91 12.09
CA PRO A 64 -8.19 5.30 12.10
C PRO A 64 -7.29 4.26 11.45
N ASP A 65 -7.61 2.96 11.57
CA ASP A 65 -6.85 1.90 10.92
C ASP A 65 -7.02 1.94 9.39
N MET A 66 -8.24 2.22 8.91
CA MET A 66 -8.50 2.35 7.48
C MET A 66 -7.86 3.62 6.90
N ALA A 67 -7.89 4.73 7.63
CA ALA A 67 -7.19 5.94 7.23
C ALA A 67 -5.67 5.71 7.14
N LEU A 68 -5.06 5.12 8.18
CA LEU A 68 -3.63 4.79 8.15
C LEU A 68 -3.30 3.80 7.03
N ALA A 69 -4.12 2.77 6.83
CA ALA A 69 -3.96 1.84 5.72
C ALA A 69 -3.96 2.55 4.36
N GLY A 70 -4.91 3.47 4.14
CA GLY A 70 -4.98 4.24 2.89
C GLY A 70 -3.80 5.19 2.70
N VAL A 71 -3.30 5.79 3.78
CA VAL A 71 -2.08 6.60 3.74
C VAL A 71 -0.89 5.76 3.27
N PHE A 72 -0.67 4.60 3.89
CA PHE A 72 0.44 3.72 3.50
C PHE A 72 0.27 3.12 2.10
N LEU A 73 -0.96 2.79 1.67
CA LEU A 73 -1.22 2.37 0.29
C LEU A 73 -0.91 3.48 -0.72
N GLY A 74 -1.30 4.72 -0.41
CA GLY A 74 -0.97 5.88 -1.24
C GLY A 74 0.53 6.09 -1.38
N LEU A 75 1.27 6.07 -0.27
CA LEU A 75 2.73 6.18 -0.29
C LEU A 75 3.40 5.05 -1.10
N ALA A 76 2.89 3.82 -0.97
CA ALA A 76 3.37 2.67 -1.74
C ALA A 76 3.16 2.85 -3.25
N LEU A 77 1.97 3.32 -3.66
CA LEU A 77 1.62 3.55 -5.06
C LEU A 77 2.40 4.72 -5.67
N SER A 78 2.61 5.79 -4.90
CA SER A 78 3.45 6.93 -5.31
C SER A 78 4.92 6.52 -5.52
N THR A 79 5.41 5.55 -4.74
CA THR A 79 6.80 5.09 -4.86
C THR A 79 6.98 4.15 -6.05
N ARG A 80 6.06 3.20 -6.25
CA ARG A 80 6.15 2.22 -7.34
C ARG A 80 4.77 1.69 -7.73
N TRP A 81 4.45 1.73 -9.02
CA TRP A 81 3.14 1.27 -9.52
C TRP A 81 2.92 -0.23 -9.35
N THR A 82 4.00 -1.02 -9.18
CA THR A 82 3.88 -2.45 -8.83
C THR A 82 3.15 -2.66 -7.49
N SER A 83 3.06 -1.64 -6.63
CA SER A 83 2.25 -1.67 -5.41
C SER A 83 0.75 -1.78 -5.68
N LEU A 84 0.28 -1.57 -6.92
CA LEU A 84 -1.12 -1.79 -7.29
C LEU A 84 -1.55 -3.24 -7.09
N TRP A 85 -0.64 -4.19 -7.31
CA TRP A 85 -0.86 -5.61 -7.03
C TRP A 85 -1.10 -5.85 -5.53
N ALA A 86 -0.31 -5.18 -4.67
CA ALA A 86 -0.49 -5.27 -3.23
C ALA A 86 -1.82 -4.64 -2.78
N ALA A 87 -2.21 -3.49 -3.35
CA ALA A 87 -3.51 -2.87 -3.08
C ALA A 87 -4.67 -3.78 -3.48
N GLY A 88 -4.62 -4.39 -4.67
CA GLY A 88 -5.62 -5.35 -5.14
C GLY A 88 -5.73 -6.57 -4.23
N TYR A 89 -4.60 -7.19 -3.89
CA TYR A 89 -4.55 -8.32 -2.97
C TYR A 89 -5.14 -7.99 -1.59
N LEU A 90 -4.77 -6.85 -1.01
CA LEU A 90 -5.28 -6.44 0.30
C LEU A 90 -6.77 -6.09 0.27
N GLY A 91 -7.27 -5.56 -0.86
CA GLY A 91 -8.70 -5.36 -1.10
C GLY A 91 -9.46 -6.69 -1.14
N LEU A 92 -8.91 -7.70 -1.83
CA LEU A 92 -9.47 -9.05 -1.86
C LEU A 92 -9.47 -9.70 -0.47
N VAL A 93 -8.39 -9.56 0.31
CA VAL A 93 -8.34 -10.05 1.69
C VAL A 93 -9.43 -9.40 2.54
N LEU A 94 -9.59 -8.07 2.45
CA LEU A 94 -10.63 -7.36 3.18
C LEU A 94 -12.03 -7.86 2.78
N LEU A 95 -12.28 -8.04 1.47
CA LEU A 95 -13.51 -8.59 0.94
C LEU A 95 -13.77 -10.02 1.42
N ALA A 96 -12.75 -10.88 1.42
CA ALA A 96 -12.86 -12.26 1.86
C ALA A 96 -13.19 -12.39 3.37
N VAL A 97 -12.59 -11.53 4.20
CA VAL A 97 -12.79 -11.53 5.66
C VAL A 97 -14.14 -10.91 6.05
N ARG A 98 -14.56 -9.84 5.39
CA ARG A 98 -15.76 -9.07 5.78
C ARG A 98 -17.01 -9.42 4.97
N ARG A 99 -16.84 -9.95 3.76
CA ARG A 99 -17.92 -10.36 2.83
C ARG A 99 -19.02 -9.29 2.77
N LEU A 100 -20.28 -9.68 2.97
CA LEU A 100 -21.46 -8.81 2.91
C LEU A 100 -21.47 -7.67 3.93
N ARG A 101 -20.62 -7.72 4.99
CA ARG A 101 -20.56 -6.62 5.97
C ARG A 101 -20.04 -5.31 5.37
N LEU A 102 -19.23 -5.41 4.30
CA LEU A 102 -18.71 -4.24 3.57
C LEU A 102 -19.79 -3.45 2.83
N ILE A 103 -20.95 -4.04 2.55
CA ILE A 103 -22.06 -3.37 1.86
C ILE A 103 -22.70 -2.31 2.76
N LYS A 104 -22.47 -2.37 4.09
CA LYS A 104 -22.94 -1.32 5.00
C LYS A 104 -22.32 0.03 4.59
N PRO A 105 -23.10 1.12 4.53
CA PRO A 105 -22.65 2.40 3.96
C PRO A 105 -21.39 2.94 4.65
N ARG A 106 -21.28 2.74 5.97
CA ARG A 106 -20.09 3.10 6.74
C ARG A 106 -18.85 2.28 6.39
N GLU A 107 -18.98 0.97 6.17
CA GLU A 107 -17.83 0.11 5.85
C GLU A 107 -17.39 0.34 4.40
N LEU A 108 -18.36 0.55 3.49
CA LEU A 108 -18.11 0.94 2.12
C LEU A 108 -17.38 2.28 2.04
N SER A 109 -17.85 3.31 2.77
CA SER A 109 -17.22 4.63 2.74
C SER A 109 -15.78 4.60 3.27
N LEU A 110 -15.51 3.85 4.34
CA LEU A 110 -14.16 3.66 4.85
C LEU A 110 -13.26 2.88 3.89
N THR A 111 -13.83 1.90 3.17
CA THR A 111 -13.09 1.12 2.17
C THR A 111 -12.74 1.99 0.96
N LEU A 112 -13.70 2.77 0.44
CA LEU A 112 -13.45 3.72 -0.64
C LEU A 112 -12.45 4.80 -0.22
N LEU A 113 -12.55 5.29 1.01
CA LEU A 113 -11.58 6.23 1.57
C LEU A 113 -10.16 5.64 1.56
N ALA A 114 -10.01 4.40 2.04
CA ALA A 114 -8.71 3.74 2.20
C ALA A 114 -8.09 3.28 0.88
N PHE A 115 -8.88 2.77 -0.06
CA PHE A 115 -8.35 2.17 -1.30
C PHE A 115 -8.41 3.08 -2.52
N VAL A 116 -9.20 4.17 -2.47
CA VAL A 116 -9.39 5.06 -3.63
C VAL A 116 -9.02 6.49 -3.28
N VAL A 117 -9.73 7.12 -2.32
CA VAL A 117 -9.59 8.56 -2.06
C VAL A 117 -8.21 8.92 -1.52
N LEU A 118 -7.76 8.25 -0.45
CA LEU A 118 -6.44 8.52 0.13
C LEU A 118 -5.30 8.15 -0.83
N PRO A 119 -5.29 6.97 -1.48
CA PRO A 119 -4.22 6.65 -2.41
C PRO A 119 -4.16 7.59 -3.62
N ALA A 120 -5.30 7.94 -4.22
CA ALA A 120 -5.33 8.89 -5.34
C ALA A 120 -4.88 10.29 -4.91
N GLY A 121 -5.35 10.75 -3.74
CA GLY A 121 -4.94 12.05 -3.19
C GLY A 121 -3.44 12.13 -2.93
N ILE A 122 -2.86 11.11 -2.28
CA ILE A 122 -1.42 11.06 -2.00
C ILE A 122 -0.59 10.93 -3.29
N TYR A 123 -1.09 10.18 -4.26
CA TYR A 123 -0.46 10.09 -5.57
C TYR A 123 -0.40 11.45 -6.26
N VAL A 124 -1.52 12.18 -6.33
CA VAL A 124 -1.54 13.53 -6.90
C VAL A 124 -0.65 14.49 -6.10
N LEU A 125 -0.70 14.45 -4.76
CA LEU A 125 0.14 15.28 -3.90
C LEU A 125 1.63 15.02 -4.09
N SER A 126 2.03 13.80 -4.50
CA SER A 126 3.44 13.51 -4.80
C SER A 126 3.99 14.30 -5.99
N TYR A 127 3.11 14.79 -6.88
CA TYR A 127 3.47 15.68 -7.99
C TYR A 127 3.52 17.16 -7.58
N TRP A 128 3.28 17.50 -6.30
CA TRP A 128 3.33 18.88 -5.83
C TRP A 128 4.65 19.61 -6.16
N PRO A 129 5.86 19.01 -5.96
CA PRO A 129 7.11 19.68 -6.30
C PRO A 129 7.26 19.96 -7.81
N TRP A 130 6.65 19.12 -8.65
CA TRP A 130 6.63 19.32 -10.10
C TRP A 130 5.63 20.41 -10.49
N MET A 131 4.44 20.43 -9.89
CA MET A 131 3.46 21.50 -10.10
C MET A 131 3.98 22.86 -9.61
N ALA A 132 4.77 22.88 -8.53
CA ALA A 132 5.40 24.10 -8.02
C ALA A 132 6.39 24.74 -9.02
N GLN A 133 6.82 24.01 -10.05
CA GLN A 133 7.67 24.53 -11.13
C GLN A 133 6.87 25.19 -12.27
N GLY A 134 5.53 25.30 -12.13
CA GLY A 134 4.64 25.95 -13.08
C GLY A 134 3.76 25.00 -13.90
N HIS A 135 3.82 23.69 -13.62
CA HIS A 135 3.03 22.68 -14.31
C HIS A 135 1.60 22.57 -13.77
N SER A 136 0.65 22.38 -14.69
CA SER A 136 -0.77 22.29 -14.37
C SER A 136 -1.21 20.84 -14.09
N LEU A 137 -2.30 20.68 -13.32
CA LEU A 137 -2.86 19.35 -13.03
C LEU A 137 -3.31 18.60 -14.30
N SER A 138 -3.76 19.32 -15.33
CA SER A 138 -4.16 18.76 -16.63
C SER A 138 -3.02 18.07 -17.36
N GLU A 139 -1.77 18.44 -17.10
CA GLU A 139 -0.59 17.84 -17.71
C GLU A 139 -0.23 16.48 -17.11
N LEU A 140 -0.83 16.10 -15.96
CA LEU A 140 -0.63 14.78 -15.37
C LEU A 140 -1.07 13.65 -16.30
N LEU A 141 -2.23 13.75 -16.96
CA LEU A 141 -2.73 12.69 -17.84
C LEU A 141 -1.81 12.45 -19.06
N PRO A 142 -1.37 13.50 -19.79
CA PRO A 142 -0.31 13.36 -20.80
C PRO A 142 0.98 12.77 -20.24
N LEU A 143 1.43 13.21 -19.07
CA LEU A 143 2.64 12.70 -18.42
C LEU A 143 2.55 11.18 -18.15
N GLN A 144 1.42 10.72 -17.58
CA GLN A 144 1.20 9.29 -17.33
C GLN A 144 1.22 8.47 -18.62
N LYS A 145 0.58 8.97 -19.69
CA LYS A 145 0.60 8.32 -21.00
C LYS A 145 2.00 8.24 -21.58
N ALA A 146 2.80 9.29 -21.41
CA ALA A 146 4.20 9.32 -21.87
C ALA A 146 5.05 8.29 -21.12
N ILE A 147 4.94 8.22 -19.78
CA ILE A 147 5.62 7.23 -18.95
C ILE A 147 5.24 5.82 -19.39
N TRP A 148 3.95 5.55 -19.59
CA TRP A 148 3.49 4.24 -20.04
C TRP A 148 4.07 3.85 -21.40
N ARG A 149 3.97 4.73 -22.40
CA ARG A 149 4.48 4.48 -23.75
C ARG A 149 5.98 4.20 -23.74
N TYR A 150 6.74 5.00 -23.01
CA TYR A 150 8.18 4.77 -22.84
C TYR A 150 8.48 3.34 -22.35
N HIS A 151 7.73 2.84 -21.37
CA HIS A 151 7.92 1.47 -20.88
C HIS A 151 7.41 0.38 -21.83
N ALA A 152 6.39 0.67 -22.64
CA ALA A 152 5.83 -0.26 -23.61
C ALA A 152 6.72 -0.40 -24.86
N ASP A 153 7.42 0.67 -25.23
CA ASP A 153 8.23 0.75 -26.45
C ASP A 153 9.72 0.46 -26.21
N LEU A 154 10.14 0.18 -24.97
CA LEU A 154 11.48 -0.31 -24.65
C LEU A 154 11.68 -1.70 -25.29
N ARG A 155 12.37 -1.71 -26.44
CA ARG A 155 12.90 -2.91 -27.11
C ARG A 155 14.29 -3.23 -26.60
#